data_AF-A0A395MLK6-F1
#
_entry.id   AF-A0A395MLK6-F1
#
_cell.length_a   1.000
_cell.length_b   1.000
_cell.length_c   1.000
_cell.angle_alpha   90.00
_cell.angle_beta   90.00
_cell.angle_gamma   90.00
#
_symmetry.space_group_name_H-M   'P 1'
#
loop_
_entity.id
_entity.type
_entity.pdbx_description
1 polymer ?
#
loop_
_entity_poly.entity_id
_entity_poly.type
_entity_poly.pdbx_seq_one_letter_code
_entity_poly.pdbx_strand_id
1 'polypeptide(L)'
;MNFTDIVTDTEKTSEHAETDVLQLVVQLDRDRILLIAERIQVRGIRDFLQKAKSRLHNGQAKAEKLSGWVANHPFTTPPRNWSDATTAIFIDWAAKARWHHAQQLQSLLNNDDTGNQSWLHHVHKVARYHSAIKSMVKLAVKEPEIFVKISIKGTMAPKQLRFKYPYDENPLLVVGKLVGADARPVMEHLESRLDTPKLEARLRQACRLDLTLHAEMQLVVFYEGNPTRNPCMRFIGTSKKACFLCDRYMRNHPLRLQASASHQKIYPSWMPPPYYEIPETSTRTPFMKLSKEIEELTKRELKTGLTAPRRLWNHDSTAGPSLTATATVPTELRLVGAGQRKITAVDSSSSEDSE
;
A
#
# COMPACT_ATOMS: atom_id res chain seq x y z
N MET A 1 23.80 16.31 4.96
CA MET A 1 23.54 16.60 6.39
C MET A 1 23.26 15.27 7.07
N ASN A 2 24.09 14.91 8.06
CA ASN A 2 23.94 13.67 8.79
C ASN A 2 22.75 13.79 9.76
N PHE A 3 21.93 12.74 9.87
CA PHE A 3 20.85 12.65 10.86
C PHE A 3 21.37 12.70 12.32
N THR A 4 22.68 12.63 12.53
CA THR A 4 23.34 12.66 13.84
C THR A 4 23.35 14.04 14.50
N ASP A 5 23.27 15.12 13.73
CA ASP A 5 23.35 16.49 14.29
C ASP A 5 22.04 16.94 14.95
N ILE A 6 21.00 16.10 14.92
CA ILE A 6 19.72 16.31 15.64
C ILE A 6 19.83 15.80 17.09
N VAL A 7 20.86 15.01 17.41
CA VAL A 7 20.94 14.29 18.71
C VAL A 7 21.75 15.05 19.76
N THR A 8 22.54 16.06 19.39
CA THR A 8 23.49 16.71 20.31
C THR A 8 23.07 18.08 20.83
N ASP A 9 21.84 18.56 20.60
CA ASP A 9 21.46 19.87 21.12
C ASP A 9 20.01 19.94 21.60
N THR A 10 19.86 20.04 22.93
CA THR A 10 18.64 20.33 23.71
C THR A 10 17.46 19.37 23.55
N GLU A 11 16.71 19.18 24.65
CA GLU A 11 15.45 18.42 24.70
C GLU A 11 14.40 19.03 23.75
N LYS A 12 14.51 18.77 22.46
CA LYS A 12 13.47 19.15 21.49
C LYS A 12 12.23 18.33 21.79
N THR A 13 11.12 19.00 22.07
CA THR A 13 9.83 18.32 22.25
C THR A 13 9.46 17.56 20.98
N SER A 14 8.71 16.46 21.10
CA SER A 14 8.25 15.66 19.95
C SER A 14 7.58 16.51 18.85
N GLU A 15 6.92 17.61 19.23
CA GLU A 15 6.25 18.52 18.30
C GLU A 15 7.23 19.30 17.42
N HIS A 16 8.39 19.72 17.96
CA HIS A 16 9.44 20.36 17.16
C HIS A 16 10.05 19.35 16.17
N ALA A 17 10.32 18.13 16.62
CA ALA A 17 10.82 17.06 15.75
C ALA A 17 9.84 16.70 14.62
N GLU A 18 8.53 16.64 14.92
CA GLU A 18 7.49 16.43 13.90
C GLU A 18 7.47 17.55 12.85
N THR A 19 7.66 18.80 13.29
CA THR A 19 7.69 19.97 12.40
C THR A 19 8.92 19.97 11.50
N ASP A 20 10.11 19.72 12.06
CA ASP A 20 11.37 19.65 11.31
C ASP A 20 11.31 18.55 10.23
N VAL A 21 10.81 17.37 10.61
CA VAL A 21 10.63 16.24 9.68
C VAL A 21 9.58 16.55 8.62
N LEU A 22 8.48 17.22 8.97
CA LEU A 22 7.47 17.64 8.00
C LEU A 22 8.06 18.57 6.93
N GLN A 23 8.89 19.54 7.32
CA GLN A 23 9.55 20.44 6.37
C GLN A 23 10.45 19.67 5.40
N LEU A 24 11.25 18.73 5.89
CA LEU A 24 12.09 17.87 5.05
C LEU A 24 11.26 17.04 4.07
N VAL A 25 10.15 16.44 4.53
CA VAL A 25 9.25 15.65 3.69
C VAL A 25 8.58 16.50 2.62
N VAL A 26 8.15 17.72 2.98
CA VAL A 26 7.56 18.68 2.05
C VAL A 26 8.55 19.04 0.94
N GLN A 27 9.82 19.24 1.27
CA GLN A 27 10.86 19.54 0.29
C GLN A 27 11.16 18.33 -0.61
N LEU A 28 11.30 17.15 -0.02
CA LEU A 28 11.67 15.93 -0.75
C LEU A 28 10.58 15.43 -1.69
N ASP A 29 9.30 15.52 -1.31
CA ASP A 29 8.18 14.96 -2.09
C ASP A 29 7.25 16.05 -2.65
N ARG A 30 7.77 17.28 -2.77
CA ARG A 30 7.04 18.48 -3.20
C ARG A 30 6.23 18.24 -4.47
N ASP A 31 6.90 17.86 -5.55
CA ASP A 31 6.28 17.70 -6.87
C ASP A 31 5.13 16.70 -6.84
N ARG A 32 5.28 15.63 -6.07
CA ARG A 32 4.24 14.61 -5.91
C ARG A 32 3.03 15.15 -5.14
N ILE A 33 3.27 15.88 -4.05
CA ILE A 33 2.19 16.49 -3.25
C ILE A 33 1.42 17.49 -4.12
N LEU A 34 2.12 18.33 -4.88
CA LEU A 34 1.51 19.31 -5.78
C LEU A 34 0.72 18.67 -6.92
N LEU A 35 1.24 17.60 -7.53
CA LEU A 35 0.51 16.83 -8.54
C LEU A 35 -0.80 16.23 -7.96
N ILE A 36 -0.79 15.80 -6.70
CA ILE A 36 -1.99 15.32 -6.04
C ILE A 36 -2.97 16.47 -5.76
N ALA A 37 -2.47 17.64 -5.34
CA ALA A 37 -3.29 18.84 -5.13
C ALA A 37 -3.99 19.30 -6.42
N GLU A 38 -3.28 19.30 -7.54
CA GLU A 38 -3.85 19.61 -8.86
C GLU A 38 -4.97 18.63 -9.22
N ARG A 39 -4.74 17.32 -9.05
CA ARG A 39 -5.77 16.30 -9.29
C ARG A 39 -6.99 16.47 -8.40
N ILE A 40 -6.81 16.89 -7.15
CA ILE A 40 -7.91 17.20 -6.23
C ILE A 40 -8.74 18.37 -6.77
N GLN A 41 -8.07 19.43 -7.23
CA GLN A 41 -8.72 20.61 -7.79
C GLN A 41 -9.52 20.28 -9.05
N VAL A 42 -8.91 19.58 -10.02
CA VAL A 42 -9.57 19.17 -11.28
C VAL A 42 -10.77 18.26 -11.02
N ARG A 43 -10.77 17.50 -9.92
CA ARG A 43 -11.86 16.57 -9.54
C ARG A 43 -12.98 17.23 -8.72
N GLY A 44 -13.08 18.56 -8.73
CA GLY A 44 -14.27 19.28 -8.27
C GLY A 44 -14.37 19.51 -6.76
N ILE A 45 -13.25 19.48 -6.02
CA ILE A 45 -13.30 19.69 -4.56
C ILE A 45 -13.90 21.05 -4.18
N ARG A 46 -13.69 22.09 -5.00
CA ARG A 46 -14.17 23.45 -4.72
C ARG A 46 -15.70 23.49 -4.72
N ASP A 47 -16.31 22.89 -5.73
CA ASP A 47 -17.76 22.82 -5.86
C ASP A 47 -18.38 22.08 -4.69
N PHE A 48 -17.75 20.96 -4.28
CA PHE A 48 -18.15 20.22 -3.09
C PHE A 48 -18.06 21.09 -1.82
N LEU A 49 -16.92 21.74 -1.58
CA LEU A 49 -16.71 22.55 -0.37
C LEU A 49 -17.66 23.75 -0.32
N GLN A 50 -17.95 24.38 -1.46
CA GLN A 50 -18.92 25.47 -1.54
C GLN A 50 -20.33 24.99 -1.19
N LYS A 51 -20.78 23.86 -1.77
CA LYS A 51 -22.08 23.24 -1.42
C LYS A 51 -22.13 22.83 0.05
N ALA A 52 -21.05 22.23 0.57
CA ALA A 52 -20.94 21.83 1.96
C ALA A 52 -21.04 23.05 2.89
N LYS A 53 -20.38 24.15 2.57
CA LYS A 53 -20.48 25.41 3.32
C LYS A 53 -21.93 25.90 3.41
N SER A 54 -22.66 25.93 2.29
CA SER A 54 -24.07 26.32 2.26
C SER A 54 -24.96 25.39 3.09
N ARG A 55 -24.73 24.07 3.05
CA ARG A 55 -25.49 23.09 3.83
C ARG A 55 -25.20 23.19 5.34
N LEU A 56 -23.95 23.47 5.72
CA LEU A 56 -23.54 23.58 7.12
C LEU A 56 -24.04 24.87 7.79
N HIS A 57 -24.25 25.94 7.03
CA HIS A 57 -24.90 27.15 7.55
C HIS A 57 -26.37 26.93 7.98
N ASN A 58 -27.01 25.84 7.54
CA ASN A 58 -28.43 25.56 7.78
C ASN A 58 -28.68 24.49 8.87
N GLY A 59 -27.67 24.04 9.64
CA GLY A 59 -27.81 22.92 10.61
C GLY A 59 -26.94 22.98 11.89
N GLN A 60 -27.28 22.13 12.87
CA GLN A 60 -26.87 22.08 14.31
C GLN A 60 -25.36 22.18 14.69
N ALA A 61 -25.10 22.57 15.94
CA ALA A 61 -23.81 22.84 16.63
C ALA A 61 -22.65 21.82 16.48
N LYS A 62 -22.89 20.55 16.13
CA LYS A 62 -21.79 19.60 15.78
C LYS A 62 -21.11 19.94 14.44
N ALA A 63 -21.66 20.90 13.69
CA ALA A 63 -21.14 21.44 12.45
C ALA A 63 -20.00 22.45 12.62
N GLU A 64 -19.74 23.00 13.81
CA GLU A 64 -18.79 24.13 13.97
C GLU A 64 -17.35 23.76 13.59
N LYS A 65 -16.84 22.62 14.09
CA LYS A 65 -15.47 22.16 13.76
C LYS A 65 -15.31 21.83 12.26
N LEU A 66 -16.34 21.23 11.67
CA LEU A 66 -16.35 20.91 10.24
C LEU A 66 -16.48 22.19 9.39
N SER A 67 -17.30 23.14 9.82
CA SER A 67 -17.45 24.44 9.18
C SER A 67 -16.13 25.20 9.17
N GLY A 68 -15.40 25.21 10.28
CA GLY A 68 -14.05 25.76 10.36
C GLY A 68 -13.06 25.06 9.41
N TRP A 69 -13.13 23.74 9.28
CA TRP A 69 -12.30 22.98 8.33
C TRP A 69 -12.65 23.27 6.87
N VAL A 70 -13.95 23.36 6.54
CA VAL A 70 -14.45 23.73 5.22
C VAL A 70 -14.05 25.16 4.87
N ALA A 71 -14.15 26.11 5.81
CA ALA A 71 -13.79 27.51 5.60
C ALA A 71 -12.29 27.71 5.36
N ASN A 72 -11.44 26.96 6.06
CA ASN A 72 -9.97 27.06 6.00
C ASN A 72 -9.35 26.11 4.97
N HIS A 73 -10.03 25.87 3.84
CA HIS A 73 -9.51 24.97 2.83
C HIS A 73 -8.39 25.62 1.99
N PRO A 74 -7.30 24.89 1.64
CA PRO A 74 -6.15 25.45 0.93
C PRO A 74 -6.41 25.71 -0.57
N PHE A 75 -7.66 25.57 -1.02
CA PHE A 75 -8.06 25.70 -2.43
C PHE A 75 -8.91 26.96 -2.68
N THR A 76 -9.00 27.91 -1.75
CA THR A 76 -9.76 29.17 -1.91
C THR A 76 -9.15 30.06 -2.99
N THR A 77 -7.82 30.06 -3.13
CA THR A 77 -7.07 30.75 -4.18
C THR A 77 -6.20 29.70 -4.88
N PRO A 78 -6.16 29.59 -6.23
CA PRO A 78 -5.22 28.68 -6.89
C PRO A 78 -3.81 29.15 -6.51
N PRO A 79 -3.02 28.39 -5.74
CA PRO A 79 -1.68 28.85 -5.40
C PRO A 79 -0.88 28.65 -6.68
N ARG A 80 -0.72 29.72 -7.48
CA ARG A 80 0.30 29.74 -8.53
C ARG A 80 1.67 29.37 -7.93
N ASN A 81 1.88 29.64 -6.64
CA ASN A 81 3.08 29.30 -5.87
C ASN A 81 2.70 28.61 -4.55
N TRP A 82 2.63 27.29 -4.53
CA TRP A 82 2.65 26.54 -3.27
C TRP A 82 4.02 26.72 -2.61
N SER A 83 4.12 27.26 -1.40
CA SER A 83 5.37 27.31 -0.63
C SER A 83 5.50 26.06 0.25
N ASP A 84 6.66 25.86 0.88
CA ASP A 84 6.80 24.75 1.83
C ASP A 84 5.80 24.88 2.99
N ALA A 85 5.59 26.11 3.47
CA ALA A 85 4.61 26.40 4.52
C ALA A 85 3.17 26.09 4.08
N THR A 86 2.75 26.48 2.88
CA THR A 86 1.37 26.19 2.42
C THR A 86 1.18 24.72 2.09
N THR A 87 2.23 24.03 1.63
CA THR A 87 2.22 22.56 1.47
C THR A 87 2.05 21.84 2.82
N ALA A 88 2.76 22.29 3.86
CA ALA A 88 2.62 21.75 5.21
C ALA A 88 1.20 21.95 5.77
N ILE A 89 0.63 23.15 5.60
CA ILE A 89 -0.77 23.45 5.98
C ILE A 89 -1.75 22.52 5.26
N PHE A 90 -1.52 22.24 3.98
CA PHE A 90 -2.37 21.31 3.23
C PHE A 90 -2.27 19.88 3.73
N ILE A 91 -1.08 19.42 4.12
CA ILE A 91 -0.91 18.09 4.74
C ILE A 91 -1.72 17.99 6.03
N ASP A 92 -1.66 19.00 6.90
CA ASP A 92 -2.45 19.05 8.14
C ASP A 92 -3.96 19.14 7.86
N TRP A 93 -4.37 19.99 6.91
CA TRP A 93 -5.76 20.10 6.49
C TRP A 93 -6.31 18.75 5.96
N ALA A 94 -5.53 18.04 5.15
CA ALA A 94 -5.88 16.72 4.66
C ALA A 94 -5.94 15.67 5.79
N ALA A 95 -5.04 15.77 6.78
CA ALA A 95 -5.06 14.93 7.97
C ALA A 95 -6.36 15.12 8.77
N LYS A 96 -6.79 16.36 8.99
CA LYS A 96 -8.07 16.67 9.64
C LYS A 96 -9.26 16.06 8.90
N ALA A 97 -9.27 16.14 7.57
CA ALA A 97 -10.29 15.50 6.74
C ALA A 97 -10.42 14.00 7.04
N ARG A 98 -9.28 13.30 7.09
CA ARG A 98 -9.23 11.85 7.23
C ARG A 98 -9.50 11.33 8.64
N TRP A 99 -8.98 12.01 9.66
CA TRP A 99 -9.01 11.47 11.04
C TRP A 99 -10.03 12.14 11.94
N HIS A 100 -10.39 13.40 11.69
CA HIS A 100 -11.33 14.14 12.52
C HIS A 100 -12.72 14.26 11.87
N HIS A 101 -12.78 14.28 10.54
CA HIS A 101 -14.02 14.58 9.82
C HIS A 101 -14.53 13.46 8.91
N ALA A 102 -13.90 12.28 8.87
CA ALA A 102 -14.23 11.23 7.91
C ALA A 102 -15.71 10.80 7.94
N GLN A 103 -16.29 10.57 9.12
CA GLN A 103 -17.70 10.19 9.24
C GLN A 103 -18.64 11.30 8.75
N GLN A 104 -18.33 12.55 9.09
CA GLN A 104 -19.15 13.71 8.72
C GLN A 104 -19.07 13.98 7.21
N LEU A 105 -17.87 13.86 6.63
CA LEU A 105 -17.66 13.95 5.18
C LEU A 105 -18.39 12.84 4.44
N GLN A 106 -18.38 11.61 4.96
CA GLN A 106 -19.09 10.49 4.35
C GLN A 106 -20.61 10.71 4.36
N SER A 107 -21.16 11.25 5.45
CA SER A 107 -22.59 11.63 5.52
C SER A 107 -22.94 12.71 4.49
N LEU A 108 -22.09 13.74 4.32
CA LEU A 108 -22.31 14.79 3.32
C LEU A 108 -22.21 14.27 1.88
N LEU A 109 -21.30 13.33 1.62
CA LEU A 109 -21.07 12.74 0.31
C LEU A 109 -22.16 11.75 -0.12
N ASN A 110 -22.78 11.04 0.83
CA ASN A 110 -23.92 10.17 0.52
C ASN A 110 -25.15 10.97 0.07
N ASN A 111 -25.21 12.27 0.42
CA ASN A 111 -26.26 13.20 0.05
C ASN A 111 -25.88 14.08 -1.17
N ASP A 112 -24.84 13.72 -1.93
CA ASP A 112 -24.42 14.46 -3.13
C ASP A 112 -24.56 13.57 -4.37
N ASP A 113 -25.43 13.99 -5.29
CA ASP A 113 -25.78 13.24 -6.51
C ASP A 113 -24.62 13.13 -7.52
N THR A 114 -23.50 13.82 -7.28
CA THR A 114 -22.39 13.92 -8.23
C THR A 114 -21.52 12.66 -8.30
N GLY A 115 -21.66 11.72 -7.35
CA GLY A 115 -21.04 10.38 -7.36
C GLY A 115 -19.50 10.31 -7.39
N ASN A 116 -18.80 11.43 -7.62
CA ASN A 116 -17.36 11.45 -7.87
C ASN A 116 -16.57 11.78 -6.59
N GLN A 117 -16.46 10.81 -5.69
CA GLN A 117 -15.67 10.90 -4.46
C GLN A 117 -14.15 10.77 -4.69
N SER A 118 -13.72 10.86 -5.95
CA SER A 118 -12.33 10.52 -6.29
C SER A 118 -11.32 11.56 -5.82
N TRP A 119 -11.75 12.81 -5.55
CA TRP A 119 -10.92 13.82 -4.88
C TRP A 119 -10.64 13.43 -3.42
N LEU A 120 -11.60 12.84 -2.71
CA LEU A 120 -11.43 12.47 -1.29
C LEU A 120 -10.33 11.42 -1.12
N HIS A 121 -10.28 10.45 -2.03
CA HIS A 121 -9.19 9.48 -2.09
C HIS A 121 -7.80 10.15 -2.23
N HIS A 122 -7.71 11.24 -2.99
CA HIS A 122 -6.46 11.99 -3.13
C HIS A 122 -6.15 12.83 -1.88
N VAL A 123 -7.15 13.43 -1.24
CA VAL A 123 -6.99 14.08 0.08
C VAL A 123 -6.47 13.06 1.10
N HIS A 124 -7.04 11.86 1.15
CA HIS A 124 -6.57 10.79 2.02
C HIS A 124 -5.15 10.30 1.71
N LYS A 125 -4.67 10.46 0.47
CA LYS A 125 -3.26 10.18 0.12
C LYS A 125 -2.35 11.23 0.75
N VAL A 126 -2.69 12.51 0.65
CA VAL A 126 -1.92 13.61 1.25
C VAL A 126 -1.91 13.52 2.77
N ALA A 127 -3.05 13.18 3.38
CA ALA A 127 -3.15 12.97 4.83
C ALA A 127 -2.08 12.00 5.36
N ARG A 128 -1.65 11.01 4.58
CA ARG A 128 -0.70 9.98 5.05
C ARG A 128 0.69 10.51 5.36
N TYR A 129 1.12 11.61 4.75
CA TYR A 129 2.39 12.25 5.12
C TYR A 129 2.39 12.57 6.62
N HIS A 130 1.32 13.20 7.12
CA HIS A 130 1.17 13.50 8.54
C HIS A 130 1.30 12.25 9.43
N SER A 131 0.56 11.17 9.14
CA SER A 131 0.66 9.93 9.94
C SER A 131 2.02 9.24 9.84
N ALA A 132 2.68 9.33 8.68
CA ALA A 132 3.98 8.72 8.47
C ALA A 132 5.06 9.46 9.27
N ILE A 133 5.03 10.80 9.28
CA ILE A 133 5.92 11.65 10.06
C ILE A 133 5.78 11.35 11.54
N LYS A 134 4.55 11.35 12.08
CA LYS A 134 4.30 11.01 13.48
C LYS A 134 4.79 9.61 13.84
N SER A 135 4.53 8.63 12.97
CA SER A 135 5.01 7.25 13.20
C SER A 135 6.53 7.15 13.17
N MET A 136 7.19 7.91 12.28
CA MET A 136 8.64 7.93 12.17
C MET A 136 9.30 8.58 13.40
N VAL A 137 8.80 9.74 13.84
CA VAL A 137 9.28 10.42 15.04
C VAL A 137 9.06 9.54 16.27
N LYS A 138 7.87 8.96 16.43
CA LYS A 138 7.56 8.04 17.53
C LYS A 138 8.48 6.82 17.55
N LEU A 139 8.79 6.25 16.38
CA LEU A 139 9.73 5.13 16.29
C LEU A 139 11.15 5.57 16.61
N ALA A 140 11.59 6.74 16.15
CA ALA A 140 12.92 7.28 16.43
C ALA A 140 13.12 7.56 17.93
N VAL A 141 12.10 8.06 18.62
CA VAL A 141 12.13 8.25 20.08
C VAL A 141 12.19 6.91 20.81
N LYS A 142 11.41 5.92 20.36
CA LYS A 142 11.31 4.62 21.04
C LYS A 142 12.53 3.72 20.79
N GLU A 143 13.02 3.69 19.56
CA GLU A 143 14.03 2.75 19.07
C GLU A 143 15.07 3.50 18.20
N PRO A 144 15.84 4.44 18.79
CA PRO A 144 16.75 5.32 18.04
C PRO A 144 17.80 4.52 17.23
N GLU A 145 18.21 3.36 17.75
CA GLU A 145 19.20 2.46 17.13
C GLU A 145 18.83 2.02 15.70
N ILE A 146 17.54 1.99 15.36
CA ILE A 146 17.07 1.68 14.00
C ILE A 146 17.59 2.71 12.98
N PHE A 147 17.77 3.96 13.41
CA PHE A 147 18.13 5.09 12.54
C PHE A 147 19.64 5.37 12.50
N VAL A 148 20.45 4.76 13.38
CA VAL A 148 21.89 5.05 13.51
C VAL A 148 22.72 4.50 12.33
N LYS A 149 22.29 3.40 11.69
CA LYS A 149 23.06 2.72 10.63
C LYS A 149 22.22 2.43 9.38
N ILE A 150 21.49 3.42 8.89
CA ILE A 150 20.77 3.29 7.61
C ILE A 150 21.79 3.31 6.46
N SER A 151 21.82 2.22 5.69
CA SER A 151 22.58 2.16 4.44
C SER A 151 21.62 2.04 3.25
N ILE A 152 21.80 2.90 2.26
CA ILE A 152 21.02 2.86 1.03
C ILE A 152 21.83 2.11 -0.02
N LYS A 153 21.26 1.03 -0.55
CA LYS A 153 21.83 0.30 -1.68
C LYS A 153 20.88 0.36 -2.85
N GLY A 154 21.29 1.08 -3.89
CA GLY A 154 20.61 1.05 -5.17
C GLY A 154 20.81 -0.32 -5.81
N THR A 155 19.73 -0.94 -6.28
CA THR A 155 19.77 -2.16 -7.09
C THR A 155 19.12 -1.87 -8.43
N MET A 156 19.78 -2.26 -9.52
CA MET A 156 19.18 -2.15 -10.84
C MET A 156 18.01 -3.13 -10.96
N ALA A 157 16.86 -2.62 -11.39
CA ALA A 157 15.73 -3.48 -11.71
C ALA A 157 16.13 -4.43 -12.86
N PRO A 158 15.81 -5.73 -12.77
CA PRO A 158 16.07 -6.65 -13.86
C PRO A 158 15.37 -6.23 -15.15
N LYS A 159 15.96 -6.60 -16.29
CA LYS A 159 15.37 -6.34 -17.60
C LYS A 159 14.01 -7.04 -17.70
N GLN A 160 13.05 -6.35 -18.31
CA GLN A 160 11.76 -6.93 -18.63
C GLN A 160 11.94 -8.10 -19.61
N LEU A 161 11.11 -9.13 -19.45
CA LEU A 161 11.12 -10.30 -20.31
C LEU A 161 9.88 -10.29 -21.20
N ARG A 162 10.10 -10.28 -22.52
CA ARG A 162 8.97 -10.34 -23.45
C ARG A 162 8.39 -11.75 -23.47
N PHE A 163 7.14 -11.86 -23.11
CA PHE A 163 6.36 -13.09 -23.16
C PHE A 163 5.33 -13.03 -24.29
N LYS A 164 5.26 -14.12 -25.05
CA LYS A 164 4.21 -14.39 -26.03
C LYS A 164 3.80 -15.84 -25.86
N TYR A 165 2.49 -16.08 -25.78
CA TYR A 165 1.98 -17.45 -25.84
C TYR A 165 2.39 -18.10 -27.17
N PRO A 166 2.83 -19.38 -27.19
CA PRO A 166 3.26 -20.07 -28.41
C PRO A 166 2.20 -19.96 -29.53
N TYR A 167 2.66 -19.68 -30.76
CA TYR A 167 1.77 -19.42 -31.89
C TYR A 167 1.02 -20.67 -32.37
N ASP A 168 1.67 -21.82 -32.25
CA ASP A 168 1.19 -23.16 -32.57
C ASP A 168 0.20 -23.71 -31.54
N GLU A 169 0.16 -23.16 -30.33
CA GLU A 169 -0.79 -23.55 -29.30
C GLU A 169 -2.05 -22.68 -29.31
N ASN A 170 -3.22 -23.30 -29.09
CA ASN A 170 -4.49 -22.60 -28.90
C ASN A 170 -4.75 -22.36 -27.41
N PRO A 171 -4.80 -21.10 -26.92
CA PRO A 171 -5.10 -20.76 -25.52
C PRO A 171 -6.40 -21.39 -24.98
N LEU A 172 -7.38 -21.63 -25.84
CA LEU A 172 -8.65 -22.27 -25.45
C LEU A 172 -8.47 -23.73 -25.01
N LEU A 173 -7.42 -24.41 -25.48
CA LEU A 173 -7.10 -25.75 -25.02
C LEU A 173 -6.69 -25.75 -23.54
N VAL A 174 -6.00 -24.69 -23.08
CA VAL A 174 -5.67 -24.54 -21.66
C VAL A 174 -6.94 -24.34 -20.84
N VAL A 175 -7.85 -23.46 -21.29
CA VAL A 175 -9.15 -23.26 -20.64
C VAL A 175 -9.92 -24.58 -20.58
N GLY A 176 -9.99 -25.31 -21.69
CA GLY A 176 -10.64 -26.62 -21.77
C GLY A 176 -10.04 -27.65 -20.81
N LYS A 177 -8.70 -27.73 -20.70
CA LYS A 177 -8.01 -28.60 -19.73
C LYS A 177 -8.34 -28.23 -18.28
N LEU A 178 -8.49 -26.94 -17.97
CA LEU A 178 -8.79 -26.48 -16.62
C LEU A 178 -10.19 -26.87 -16.17
N VAL A 179 -11.19 -26.75 -17.05
CA VAL A 179 -12.60 -26.95 -16.67
C VAL A 179 -13.16 -28.32 -17.07
N GLY A 180 -12.48 -29.06 -17.94
CA GLY A 180 -12.85 -30.41 -18.35
C GLY A 180 -14.19 -30.44 -19.10
N ALA A 181 -15.13 -31.25 -18.60
CA ALA A 181 -16.46 -31.41 -19.21
C ALA A 181 -17.25 -30.10 -19.35
N ASP A 182 -16.97 -29.10 -18.51
CA ASP A 182 -17.65 -27.80 -18.51
C ASP A 182 -17.10 -26.83 -19.58
N ALA A 183 -16.24 -27.28 -20.50
CA ALA A 183 -15.52 -26.40 -21.44
C ALA A 183 -16.43 -25.55 -22.31
N ARG A 184 -17.45 -26.15 -22.94
CA ARG A 184 -18.40 -25.43 -23.81
C ARG A 184 -19.16 -24.31 -23.08
N PRO A 185 -19.91 -24.61 -21.99
CA PRO A 185 -20.64 -23.56 -21.29
C PRO A 185 -19.71 -22.49 -20.72
N VAL A 186 -18.51 -22.85 -20.23
CA VAL A 186 -17.54 -21.85 -19.75
C VAL A 186 -17.06 -20.93 -20.86
N MET A 187 -16.81 -21.45 -22.07
CA MET A 187 -16.40 -20.63 -23.23
C MET A 187 -17.50 -19.65 -23.65
N GLU A 188 -18.76 -20.10 -23.71
CA GLU A 188 -19.92 -19.23 -24.02
C GLU A 188 -20.07 -18.10 -22.99
N HIS A 189 -19.95 -18.42 -21.70
CA HIS A 189 -19.98 -17.40 -20.65
C HIS A 189 -18.79 -16.44 -20.74
N LEU A 190 -17.60 -16.92 -21.12
CA LEU A 190 -16.43 -16.06 -21.33
C LEU A 190 -16.62 -15.10 -22.50
N GLU A 191 -17.17 -15.58 -23.62
CA GLU A 191 -17.50 -14.75 -24.79
C GLU A 191 -18.49 -13.64 -24.42
N SER A 192 -19.55 -14.00 -23.70
CA SER A 192 -20.53 -13.03 -23.17
C SER A 192 -19.89 -12.04 -22.20
N ARG A 193 -19.08 -12.52 -21.25
CA ARG A 193 -18.50 -11.69 -20.19
C ARG A 193 -17.44 -10.71 -20.70
N LEU A 194 -16.69 -11.12 -21.74
CA LEU A 194 -15.66 -10.32 -22.38
C LEU A 194 -16.17 -9.52 -23.58
N ASP A 195 -17.45 -9.69 -23.94
CA ASP A 195 -18.11 -9.04 -25.08
C ASP A 195 -17.33 -9.25 -26.38
N THR A 196 -17.01 -10.51 -26.69
CA THR A 196 -16.32 -10.84 -27.94
C THR A 196 -16.65 -12.23 -28.45
N PRO A 197 -16.96 -12.39 -29.76
CA PRO A 197 -17.08 -13.70 -30.39
C PRO A 197 -15.72 -14.28 -30.82
N LYS A 198 -14.62 -13.53 -30.67
CA LYS A 198 -13.25 -13.94 -31.05
C LYS A 198 -12.41 -14.21 -29.80
N LEU A 199 -12.87 -15.12 -28.97
CA LEU A 199 -12.28 -15.40 -27.65
C LEU A 199 -10.80 -15.80 -27.73
N GLU A 200 -10.45 -16.71 -28.64
CA GLU A 200 -9.07 -17.17 -28.86
C GLU A 200 -8.11 -16.02 -29.15
N ALA A 201 -8.46 -15.15 -30.11
CA ALA A 201 -7.64 -14.01 -30.49
C ALA A 201 -7.49 -13.01 -29.34
N ARG A 202 -8.55 -12.80 -28.55
CA ARG A 202 -8.51 -11.91 -27.38
C ARG A 202 -7.60 -12.45 -26.28
N LEU A 203 -7.68 -13.75 -25.98
CA LEU A 203 -6.79 -14.41 -25.02
C LEU A 203 -5.34 -14.38 -25.49
N ARG A 204 -5.10 -14.70 -26.77
CA ARG A 204 -3.75 -14.65 -27.36
C ARG A 204 -3.15 -13.25 -27.28
N GLN A 205 -3.95 -12.21 -27.55
CA GLN A 205 -3.52 -10.82 -27.41
C GLN A 205 -3.22 -10.46 -25.95
N ALA A 206 -4.01 -10.95 -25.00
CA ALA A 206 -3.77 -10.73 -23.56
C ALA A 206 -2.48 -11.41 -23.06
N CYS A 207 -1.99 -12.44 -23.75
CA CYS A 207 -0.73 -13.12 -23.47
C CYS A 207 0.49 -12.49 -24.16
N ARG A 208 0.38 -11.29 -24.75
CA ARG A 208 1.51 -10.49 -25.24
C ARG A 208 1.89 -9.50 -24.16
N LEU A 209 2.91 -9.84 -23.36
CA LEU A 209 3.23 -9.12 -22.14
C LEU A 209 4.73 -8.84 -22.06
N ASP A 210 5.09 -7.65 -21.56
CA ASP A 210 6.45 -7.39 -21.10
C ASP A 210 6.48 -7.65 -19.59
N LEU A 211 6.97 -8.83 -19.22
CA LEU A 211 7.00 -9.29 -17.85
C LEU A 211 8.00 -8.47 -17.03
N THR A 212 7.62 -8.11 -15.81
CA THR A 212 8.35 -7.18 -14.94
C THR A 212 8.48 -7.75 -13.54
N LEU A 213 9.70 -7.73 -13.00
CA LEU A 213 9.97 -8.16 -11.64
C LEU A 213 9.59 -7.05 -10.67
N HIS A 214 8.55 -7.29 -9.87
CA HIS A 214 8.13 -6.34 -8.84
C HIS A 214 9.20 -6.14 -7.77
N ALA A 215 9.18 -4.98 -7.09
CA ALA A 215 10.19 -4.63 -6.09
C ALA A 215 10.24 -5.63 -4.91
N GLU A 216 9.10 -6.18 -4.49
CA GLU A 216 9.04 -7.21 -3.45
C GLU A 216 9.83 -8.46 -3.85
N MET A 217 9.77 -8.84 -5.12
CA MET A 217 10.50 -10.00 -5.63
C MET A 217 11.99 -9.71 -5.81
N GLN A 218 12.36 -8.46 -6.11
CA GLN A 218 13.77 -8.04 -6.11
C GLN A 218 14.41 -8.15 -4.70
N LEU A 219 13.64 -7.87 -3.64
CA LEU A 219 14.10 -8.08 -2.27
C LEU A 219 14.25 -9.56 -1.93
N VAL A 220 13.33 -10.42 -2.39
CA VAL A 220 13.47 -11.88 -2.23
C VAL A 220 14.79 -12.34 -2.88
N VAL A 221 15.00 -12.01 -4.15
CA VAL A 221 16.22 -12.30 -4.91
C VAL A 221 17.48 -11.84 -4.15
N PHE A 222 17.45 -10.62 -3.62
CA PHE A 222 18.59 -10.08 -2.90
C PHE A 222 18.96 -10.93 -1.69
N TYR A 223 17.99 -11.35 -0.87
CA TYR A 223 18.26 -12.16 0.31
C TYR A 223 18.60 -13.61 -0.02
N GLU A 224 18.03 -14.18 -1.09
CA GLU A 224 18.44 -15.50 -1.60
C GLU A 224 19.92 -15.51 -2.00
N GLY A 225 20.37 -14.48 -2.73
CA GLY A 225 21.77 -14.33 -3.12
C GLY A 225 22.70 -13.86 -2.00
N ASN A 226 22.16 -13.47 -0.83
CA ASN A 226 22.94 -13.00 0.31
C ASN A 226 22.45 -13.63 1.64
N PRO A 227 22.57 -14.95 1.84
CA PRO A 227 22.04 -15.62 3.03
C PRO A 227 22.58 -15.07 4.37
N THR A 228 23.83 -14.58 4.37
CA THR A 228 24.46 -13.93 5.54
C THR A 228 23.84 -12.59 5.91
N ARG A 229 22.98 -12.03 5.04
CA ARG A 229 22.28 -10.76 5.25
C ARG A 229 20.80 -10.95 5.55
N ASN A 230 20.38 -12.16 5.94
CA ASN A 230 18.98 -12.41 6.28
C ASN A 230 18.48 -11.38 7.31
N PRO A 231 17.32 -10.74 7.05
CA PRO A 231 16.87 -9.65 7.89
C PRO A 231 16.39 -10.20 9.23
N CYS A 232 16.77 -9.53 10.33
CA CYS A 232 16.29 -9.85 11.67
C CYS A 232 14.75 -9.77 11.72
N MET A 233 14.19 -8.72 11.12
CA MET A 233 12.76 -8.58 10.90
C MET A 233 12.42 -8.95 9.46
N ARG A 234 11.68 -10.05 9.26
CA ARG A 234 11.25 -10.56 7.95
C ARG A 234 10.06 -9.77 7.41
N PHE A 235 10.14 -8.45 7.46
CA PHE A 235 9.08 -7.53 7.06
C PHE A 235 9.56 -6.61 5.93
N ILE A 236 8.71 -6.42 4.93
CA ILE A 236 8.94 -5.54 3.79
C ILE A 236 8.03 -4.32 3.90
N GLY A 237 8.64 -3.16 4.09
CA GLY A 237 7.99 -1.87 3.96
C GLY A 237 7.93 -1.44 2.49
N THR A 238 6.74 -1.47 1.88
CA THR A 238 6.51 -1.03 0.50
C THR A 238 5.58 0.18 0.43
N SER A 239 5.79 1.05 -0.56
CA SER A 239 4.96 2.24 -0.78
C SER A 239 3.53 1.92 -1.26
N LYS A 240 3.32 0.71 -1.80
CA LYS A 240 2.03 0.11 -2.15
C LYS A 240 1.84 -1.21 -1.40
N LYS A 241 0.59 -1.66 -1.21
CA LYS A 241 0.34 -3.02 -0.72
C LYS A 241 0.94 -4.02 -1.71
N ALA A 242 1.34 -5.20 -1.24
CA ALA A 242 1.82 -6.23 -2.14
C ALA A 242 0.71 -6.65 -3.12
N CYS A 243 1.09 -7.05 -4.34
CA CYS A 243 0.13 -7.67 -5.24
C CYS A 243 -0.21 -9.09 -4.81
N PHE A 244 -1.28 -9.66 -5.36
CA PHE A 244 -1.67 -11.04 -5.04
C PHE A 244 -0.51 -12.02 -5.26
N LEU A 245 0.19 -11.90 -6.38
CA LEU A 245 1.28 -12.81 -6.76
C LEU A 245 2.50 -12.67 -5.85
N CYS A 246 2.93 -11.43 -5.55
CA CYS A 246 4.02 -11.18 -4.59
C CYS A 246 3.69 -11.74 -3.21
N ASP A 247 2.49 -11.45 -2.68
CA ASP A 247 2.03 -11.87 -1.36
C ASP A 247 1.98 -13.41 -1.24
N ARG A 248 1.43 -14.10 -2.24
CA ARG A 248 1.35 -15.57 -2.26
C ARG A 248 2.73 -16.20 -2.41
N TYR A 249 3.56 -15.68 -3.30
CA TYR A 249 4.93 -16.18 -3.47
C TYR A 249 5.71 -16.10 -2.15
N MET A 250 5.71 -14.94 -1.48
CA MET A 250 6.43 -14.74 -0.23
C MET A 250 5.95 -15.67 0.90
N ARG A 251 4.64 -15.94 0.99
CA ARG A 251 4.10 -16.90 1.98
C ARG A 251 4.58 -18.33 1.73
N ASN A 252 4.72 -18.72 0.47
CA ASN A 252 5.22 -20.03 0.09
C ASN A 252 6.76 -20.13 0.14
N HIS A 253 7.45 -19.02 0.34
CA HIS A 253 8.91 -18.92 0.30
C HIS A 253 9.58 -19.26 1.65
N PRO A 254 10.70 -20.00 1.67
CA PRO A 254 11.42 -20.35 2.91
C PRO A 254 11.90 -19.16 3.74
N LEU A 255 12.21 -18.02 3.10
CA LEU A 255 12.58 -16.79 3.82
C LEU A 255 11.45 -16.26 4.71
N ARG A 256 10.18 -16.60 4.41
CA ARG A 256 8.99 -16.12 5.14
C ARG A 256 8.94 -14.60 5.29
N LEU A 257 9.33 -13.87 4.24
CA LEU A 257 9.17 -12.41 4.20
C LEU A 257 7.67 -12.05 4.18
N GLN A 258 7.30 -10.96 4.85
CA GLN A 258 5.91 -10.50 4.95
C GLN A 258 5.80 -9.04 4.57
N ALA A 259 4.76 -8.68 3.83
CA ALA A 259 4.38 -7.28 3.62
C ALA A 259 3.26 -6.87 4.60
N SER A 260 3.09 -5.57 4.82
CA SER A 260 2.02 -5.03 5.67
C SER A 260 0.61 -5.47 5.26
N ALA A 261 0.36 -5.58 3.96
CA ALA A 261 -0.93 -5.97 3.40
C ALA A 261 -0.79 -6.34 1.92
N SER A 262 -1.83 -6.97 1.37
CA SER A 262 -2.00 -7.21 -0.06
C SER A 262 -3.26 -6.50 -0.59
N HIS A 263 -3.18 -5.90 -1.78
CA HIS A 263 -4.34 -5.29 -2.46
C HIS A 263 -5.12 -6.30 -3.32
N GLN A 264 -4.72 -7.58 -3.33
CA GLN A 264 -5.42 -8.68 -4.01
C GLN A 264 -5.59 -8.53 -5.54
N LYS A 265 -4.85 -7.61 -6.18
CA LYS A 265 -4.88 -7.47 -7.64
C LYS A 265 -3.79 -8.36 -8.24
N ILE A 266 -4.17 -9.05 -9.30
CA ILE A 266 -3.30 -9.88 -10.13
C ILE A 266 -2.76 -8.99 -11.24
N TYR A 267 -1.43 -8.98 -11.41
CA TYR A 267 -0.77 -8.29 -12.52
C TYR A 267 -0.30 -9.35 -13.52
N PRO A 268 -0.93 -9.49 -14.70
CA PRO A 268 -0.53 -10.51 -15.68
C PRO A 268 0.92 -10.37 -16.13
N SER A 269 1.46 -9.15 -16.15
CA SER A 269 2.84 -8.84 -16.47
C SER A 269 3.82 -9.12 -15.32
N TRP A 270 3.41 -9.78 -14.24
CA TRP A 270 4.31 -10.16 -13.15
C TRP A 270 5.20 -11.32 -13.59
N MET A 271 6.48 -11.28 -13.22
CA MET A 271 7.38 -12.43 -13.32
C MET A 271 7.80 -12.92 -11.94
N PRO A 272 8.02 -14.24 -11.77
CA PRO A 272 8.68 -14.77 -10.58
C PRO A 272 10.14 -14.29 -10.52
N PRO A 273 10.76 -14.32 -9.33
CA PRO A 273 12.21 -14.21 -9.19
C PRO A 273 12.95 -15.04 -10.25
N PRO A 274 13.92 -14.46 -10.99
CA PRO A 274 14.79 -15.26 -11.82
C PRO A 274 15.58 -16.19 -10.90
N TYR A 275 15.39 -17.49 -11.06
CA TYR A 275 16.24 -18.46 -10.36
C TYR A 275 17.64 -18.29 -10.93
N TYR A 276 18.50 -17.62 -10.16
CA TYR A 276 19.93 -17.77 -10.35
C TYR A 276 20.24 -19.28 -10.30
N GLU A 277 21.27 -19.72 -11.02
CA GLU A 277 21.76 -21.09 -11.00
C GLU A 277 22.25 -21.44 -9.58
N ILE A 278 21.29 -21.68 -8.68
CA ILE A 278 21.53 -22.16 -7.33
C ILE A 278 21.45 -23.68 -7.44
N PRO A 279 22.50 -24.40 -7.02
CA PRO A 279 22.56 -25.85 -7.14
C PRO A 279 21.67 -26.49 -6.07
N GLU A 280 20.34 -26.42 -6.17
CA GLU A 280 19.45 -27.30 -5.40
C GLU A 280 17.98 -27.25 -5.82
N THR A 281 17.33 -28.41 -5.76
CA THR A 281 15.95 -28.73 -6.14
C THR A 281 14.87 -28.03 -5.28
N SER A 282 15.27 -27.31 -4.24
CA SER A 282 14.44 -26.64 -3.21
C SER A 282 13.78 -25.33 -3.67
N THR A 283 14.37 -24.63 -4.65
CA THR A 283 13.95 -23.26 -5.04
C THR A 283 12.73 -23.21 -5.97
N ARG A 284 12.39 -24.31 -6.66
CA ARG A 284 11.18 -24.37 -7.49
C ARG A 284 9.88 -24.52 -6.68
N THR A 285 9.97 -24.99 -5.43
CA THR A 285 8.80 -25.33 -4.62
C THR A 285 7.85 -24.15 -4.40
N PRO A 286 8.29 -22.91 -4.09
CA PRO A 286 7.39 -21.78 -3.88
C PRO A 286 6.59 -21.42 -5.14
N PHE A 287 7.23 -21.45 -6.30
CA PHE A 287 6.56 -21.18 -7.57
C PHE A 287 5.63 -22.31 -7.98
N MET A 288 6.02 -23.58 -7.83
CA MET A 288 5.13 -24.69 -8.12
C MET A 288 3.88 -24.65 -7.23
N LYS A 289 4.02 -24.31 -5.94
CA LYS A 289 2.88 -24.08 -5.03
C LYS A 289 2.01 -22.92 -5.51
N LEU A 290 2.62 -21.79 -5.86
CA LEU A 290 1.91 -20.63 -6.40
C LEU A 290 1.16 -20.98 -7.70
N SER A 291 1.79 -21.68 -8.64
CA SER A 291 1.16 -22.10 -9.90
C SER A 291 -0.05 -22.98 -9.64
N LYS A 292 0.05 -23.96 -8.72
CA LYS A 292 -1.09 -24.78 -8.31
C LYS A 292 -2.22 -23.95 -7.70
N GLU A 293 -1.90 -23.00 -6.82
CA GLU A 293 -2.90 -22.10 -6.23
C GLU A 293 -3.60 -21.22 -7.27
N ILE A 294 -2.86 -20.68 -8.24
CA ILE A 294 -3.40 -19.88 -9.34
C ILE A 294 -4.29 -20.75 -10.23
N GLU A 295 -3.87 -21.98 -10.52
CA GLU A 295 -4.64 -22.92 -11.32
C GLU A 295 -5.99 -23.23 -10.66
N GLU A 296 -5.99 -23.58 -9.37
CA GLU A 296 -7.21 -23.87 -8.63
C GLU A 296 -8.12 -22.65 -8.46
N LEU A 297 -7.54 -21.46 -8.26
CA LEU A 297 -8.30 -20.21 -8.25
C LEU A 297 -8.93 -19.94 -9.62
N THR A 298 -8.17 -20.14 -10.71
CA THR A 298 -8.65 -19.93 -12.07
C THR A 298 -9.79 -20.89 -12.41
N LYS A 299 -9.66 -22.17 -12.06
CA LYS A 299 -10.73 -23.16 -12.20
C LYS A 299 -12.00 -22.72 -11.48
N ARG A 300 -11.87 -22.25 -10.24
CA ARG A 300 -13.00 -21.75 -9.44
C ARG A 300 -13.65 -20.54 -10.09
N GLU A 301 -12.88 -19.51 -10.45
CA GLU A 301 -13.42 -18.29 -11.06
C GLU A 301 -14.07 -18.55 -12.42
N LEU A 302 -13.53 -19.49 -13.21
CA LEU A 302 -14.16 -19.91 -14.48
C LEU A 302 -15.49 -20.63 -14.26
N LYS A 303 -15.61 -21.45 -13.22
CA LYS A 303 -16.86 -22.18 -12.92
C LYS A 303 -17.92 -21.32 -12.23
N THR A 304 -17.53 -20.47 -11.28
CA THR A 304 -18.48 -19.77 -10.41
C THR A 304 -18.44 -18.24 -10.54
N GLY A 305 -17.35 -17.68 -11.05
CA GLY A 305 -17.10 -16.23 -11.08
C GLY A 305 -17.64 -15.52 -12.32
N LEU A 306 -17.89 -16.24 -13.42
CA LEU A 306 -18.35 -15.66 -14.68
C LEU A 306 -19.77 -15.08 -14.59
N THR A 307 -20.63 -15.70 -13.80
CA THR A 307 -22.02 -15.28 -13.57
C THR A 307 -22.15 -14.28 -12.41
N ALA A 308 -21.17 -14.21 -11.52
CA ALA A 308 -21.17 -13.28 -10.39
C ALA A 308 -21.04 -11.81 -10.85
N PRO A 309 -21.55 -10.83 -10.08
CA PRO A 309 -21.27 -9.42 -10.32
C PRO A 309 -19.76 -9.14 -10.36
N ARG A 310 -19.34 -8.15 -11.16
CA ARG A 310 -17.93 -7.75 -11.18
C ARG A 310 -17.53 -7.26 -9.78
N ARG A 311 -16.41 -7.76 -9.28
CA ARG A 311 -15.87 -7.32 -7.98
C ARG A 311 -15.62 -5.82 -8.02
N LEU A 312 -15.94 -5.15 -6.91
CA LEU A 312 -15.62 -3.74 -6.75
C LEU A 312 -14.12 -3.52 -6.88
N TRP A 313 -13.74 -2.42 -7.52
CA TRP A 313 -12.35 -2.10 -7.79
C TRP A 313 -11.57 -1.84 -6.49
N ASN A 314 -10.63 -2.72 -6.15
CA ASN A 314 -9.70 -2.48 -5.05
C ASN A 314 -8.54 -1.60 -5.54
N HIS A 315 -8.39 -0.41 -4.95
CA HIS A 315 -7.28 0.49 -5.27
C HIS A 315 -5.93 -0.12 -4.84
N ASP A 316 -4.94 -0.03 -5.73
CA ASP A 316 -3.54 -0.47 -5.51
C ASP A 316 -2.80 0.40 -4.49
N SER A 317 -3.28 1.63 -4.35
CA SER A 317 -2.73 2.66 -3.49
C SER A 317 -3.33 2.54 -2.10
N THR A 318 -2.48 2.69 -1.08
CA THR A 318 -2.79 2.62 0.35
C THR A 318 -3.63 3.81 0.87
N ALA A 319 -4.65 4.26 0.12
CA ALA A 319 -5.60 5.25 0.64
C ALA A 319 -6.60 4.64 1.65
N GLY A 320 -6.68 3.31 1.76
CA GLY A 320 -7.39 2.58 2.84
C GLY A 320 -6.68 2.69 4.20
N PRO A 321 -7.30 2.21 5.30
CA PRO A 321 -6.88 2.51 6.67
C PRO A 321 -5.42 2.10 6.91
N SER A 322 -4.58 3.07 7.28
CA SER A 322 -3.30 2.76 7.92
C SER A 322 -3.62 1.97 9.18
N LEU A 323 -2.98 0.82 9.38
CA LEU A 323 -3.17 -0.10 10.51
C LEU A 323 -2.73 0.48 11.87
N THR A 324 -2.64 1.79 12.02
CA THR A 324 -2.25 2.47 13.24
C THR A 324 -3.19 3.63 13.51
N ALA A 325 -4.33 3.31 14.14
CA ALA A 325 -5.16 4.31 14.83
C ALA A 325 -4.35 5.09 15.90
N THR A 326 -3.23 4.51 16.36
CA THR A 326 -2.27 5.10 17.31
C THR A 326 -1.23 6.05 16.67
N ALA A 327 -1.22 6.24 15.35
CA ALA A 327 -0.28 7.13 14.66
C ALA A 327 -0.68 8.62 14.72
N THR A 328 -1.86 8.95 15.24
CA THR A 328 -2.35 10.34 15.30
C THR A 328 -2.11 11.02 16.65
N VAL A 329 -1.87 10.25 17.71
CA VAL A 329 -1.60 10.75 19.06
C VAL A 329 -0.16 11.28 19.13
N PRO A 330 0.08 12.52 19.62
CA PRO A 330 1.43 13.04 19.86
C PRO A 330 2.28 12.09 20.72
N THR A 331 3.59 12.07 20.49
CA THR A 331 4.49 11.23 21.30
C THR A 331 4.65 11.85 22.69
N GLU A 332 4.07 11.23 23.71
CA GLU A 332 4.42 11.54 25.10
C GLU A 332 5.81 10.96 25.42
N LEU A 333 6.79 11.85 25.61
CA LEU A 333 8.09 11.50 26.16
C LEU A 333 7.91 11.16 27.65
N ARG A 334 7.85 9.87 27.98
CA ARG A 334 8.11 9.46 29.36
C ARG A 334 9.59 9.60 29.62
N LEU A 335 9.95 10.52 30.52
CA LEU A 335 11.27 10.59 31.14
C LEU A 335 11.63 9.18 31.64
N VAL A 336 12.56 8.52 30.96
CA VAL A 336 13.14 7.27 31.45
C VAL A 336 14.11 7.67 32.57
N GLY A 337 13.57 7.78 33.78
CA GLY A 337 14.38 7.80 34.99
C GLY A 337 15.22 6.52 35.03
N ALA A 338 16.52 6.68 35.24
CA ALA A 338 17.49 5.60 35.39
C ALA A 338 17.06 4.68 36.55
N GLY A 339 16.42 3.55 36.20
CA GLY A 339 16.08 2.48 37.13
C GLY A 339 16.73 1.18 36.68
N GLN A 340 17.81 0.79 37.36
CA GLN A 340 18.52 -0.48 37.16
C GLN A 340 17.54 -1.66 37.17
N ARG A 341 17.40 -2.35 36.03
CA ARG A 341 16.79 -3.69 36.00
C ARG A 341 17.84 -4.70 36.40
N LYS A 342 17.77 -5.14 37.66
CA LYS A 342 18.45 -6.33 38.18
C LYS A 342 17.81 -7.54 37.49
N ILE A 343 18.56 -8.20 36.60
CA ILE A 343 18.17 -9.48 36.01
C ILE A 343 18.48 -10.55 37.05
N THR A 344 17.46 -11.09 37.71
CA THR A 344 17.58 -12.38 38.40
C THR A 344 17.16 -13.46 37.42
N ALA A 345 18.14 -14.23 36.97
CA ALA A 345 17.93 -15.50 36.29
C ALA A 345 17.26 -16.47 37.27
N VAL A 346 16.19 -17.13 36.81
CA VAL A 346 15.76 -18.41 37.36
C VAL A 346 15.70 -19.35 36.19
N ASP A 347 16.62 -20.31 36.22
CA ASP A 347 16.74 -21.38 35.26
C ASP A 347 16.19 -22.67 35.90
N SER A 348 15.42 -23.39 35.11
CA SER A 348 15.33 -24.86 35.06
C SER A 348 14.57 -25.70 36.13
N SER A 349 13.60 -26.44 35.58
CA SER A 349 13.26 -27.87 35.78
C SER A 349 12.37 -28.33 36.95
N SER A 350 11.29 -29.04 36.59
CA SER A 350 10.84 -30.37 37.06
C SER A 350 9.35 -30.55 36.65
N SER A 351 9.03 -31.33 35.61
CA SER A 351 8.61 -32.75 35.63
C SER A 351 7.20 -33.01 36.20
N GLU A 352 6.34 -33.65 35.38
CA GLU A 352 5.38 -34.75 35.71
C GLU A 352 4.35 -34.49 36.84
N ASP A 353 3.08 -34.91 36.86
CA ASP A 353 2.28 -35.88 36.10
C ASP A 353 0.80 -35.76 36.57
N SER A 354 -0.12 -36.43 35.86
CA SER A 354 -1.51 -36.84 36.26
C SER A 354 -2.61 -35.75 36.22
N GLU A 355 -3.81 -35.91 35.65
CA GLU A 355 -4.60 -37.04 35.12
C GLU A 355 -5.26 -36.68 33.78
#